data_AF-A0A5E4LPA0-F1
#
_entry.id   AF-A0A5E4LPA0-F1
#
_cell.length_a   1.000
_cell.length_b   1.000
_cell.length_c   1.000
_cell.angle_alpha   90.00
_cell.angle_beta   90.00
_cell.angle_gamma   90.00
#
_symmetry.space_group_name_H-M   'P 1'
#
loop_
_entity.id
_entity.type
_entity.pdbx_description
1 polymer ?
#
loop_
_entity_poly.entity_id
_entity_poly.type
_entity_poly.pdbx_seq_one_letter_code
_entity_poly.pdbx_strand_id
1 'polypeptide(L)'
;MDVLFHFLFTLMALYAARVHVRHHHLAPLIFAFVATLPDVDHFLGLVARGTLHNIFVTFFFPLILIALAFKYEKYGVFWKQMSILFFLVLVSHPILDFFTSYSVVYFYPVSMQHVDLTNFDIQLNVEGETYPIVSSASAGVLVYAFILAGAFFLEELVEIQDRTHRGFRYALGRLGEQVRSWLREP
;
A
#
# COMPACT_ATOMS: atom_id res chain seq x y z
N MET A 1 -12.17 0.05 -13.59
CA MET A 1 -12.71 0.64 -12.37
C MET A 1 -12.35 2.10 -12.41
N ASP A 2 -13.35 2.92 -12.17
CA ASP A 2 -13.35 4.36 -12.35
C ASP A 2 -12.56 5.04 -11.22
N VAL A 3 -11.88 6.16 -11.49
CA VAL A 3 -11.13 6.96 -10.50
C VAL A 3 -11.98 7.24 -9.25
N LEU A 4 -13.29 7.37 -9.47
CA LEU A 4 -14.31 7.51 -8.45
C LEU A 4 -14.35 6.33 -7.45
N PHE A 5 -14.12 5.11 -7.91
CA PHE A 5 -14.06 3.91 -7.07
C PHE A 5 -12.90 3.99 -6.09
N HIS A 6 -11.69 4.26 -6.59
CA HIS A 6 -10.50 4.42 -5.74
C HIS A 6 -10.68 5.54 -4.72
N PHE A 7 -11.28 6.65 -5.13
CA PHE A 7 -11.61 7.74 -4.21
C PHE A 7 -12.62 7.33 -3.13
N LEU A 8 -13.80 6.85 -3.51
CA LEU A 8 -14.90 6.57 -2.59
C LEU A 8 -14.57 5.42 -1.64
N PHE A 9 -14.00 4.33 -2.13
CA PHE A 9 -13.66 3.17 -1.29
C PHE A 9 -12.53 3.50 -0.33
N THR A 10 -11.50 4.23 -0.76
CA THR A 10 -10.46 4.72 0.17
C THR A 10 -11.09 5.60 1.24
N LEU A 11 -11.94 6.56 0.85
CA LEU A 11 -12.57 7.49 1.77
C LEU A 11 -13.41 6.74 2.81
N MET A 12 -14.28 5.83 2.37
CA MET A 12 -15.11 5.00 3.23
C MET A 12 -14.29 4.11 4.14
N ALA A 13 -13.26 3.45 3.61
CA ALA A 13 -12.40 2.55 4.39
C ALA A 13 -11.63 3.33 5.48
N LEU A 14 -11.08 4.50 5.17
CA LEU A 14 -10.35 5.31 6.15
C LEU A 14 -11.28 5.94 7.20
N TYR A 15 -12.52 6.29 6.82
CA TYR A 15 -13.54 6.70 7.80
C TYR A 15 -13.97 5.54 8.71
N ALA A 16 -14.20 4.36 8.13
CA ALA A 16 -14.51 3.15 8.89
C ALA A 16 -13.36 2.77 9.83
N ALA A 17 -12.11 2.93 9.37
CA ALA A 17 -10.88 2.75 10.14
C ALA A 17 -10.73 3.72 11.32
N ARG A 18 -11.61 4.72 11.41
CA ARG A 18 -11.55 5.82 12.38
C ARG A 18 -10.12 6.35 12.56
N VAL A 19 -9.42 6.60 11.46
CA VAL A 19 -8.01 7.02 11.49
C VAL A 19 -7.82 8.16 12.51
N HIS A 20 -7.20 7.83 13.65
CA HIS A 20 -7.03 8.68 14.83
C HIS A 20 -5.80 9.58 14.70
N VAL A 21 -5.76 10.29 13.59
CA VAL A 21 -4.71 11.26 13.29
C VAL A 21 -5.19 12.62 13.76
N ARG A 22 -4.26 13.54 14.10
CA ARG A 22 -4.53 14.91 14.59
C ARG A 22 -5.65 15.66 13.84
N HIS A 23 -5.93 15.29 12.58
CA HIS A 23 -7.08 15.77 11.80
C HIS A 23 -7.93 14.60 11.27
N HIS A 24 -8.90 14.16 12.08
CA HIS A 24 -9.71 12.96 11.84
C HIS A 24 -10.52 12.95 10.53
N HIS A 25 -10.99 14.10 10.04
CA HIS A 25 -11.75 14.19 8.77
C HIS A 25 -10.88 14.54 7.57
N LEU A 26 -9.85 15.37 7.80
CA LEU A 26 -9.00 15.86 6.72
C LEU A 26 -8.06 14.77 6.20
N ALA A 27 -7.53 13.93 7.09
CA ALA A 27 -6.61 12.86 6.68
C ALA A 27 -7.30 11.86 5.72
N PRO A 28 -8.46 11.26 6.04
CA PRO A 28 -9.19 10.39 5.10
C PRO A 28 -9.45 11.05 3.74
N LEU A 29 -9.84 12.33 3.73
CA LEU A 29 -10.11 13.06 2.50
C LEU A 29 -8.84 13.24 1.65
N ILE A 30 -7.73 13.66 2.26
CA ILE A 30 -6.45 13.81 1.57
C ILE A 30 -6.01 12.46 0.99
N PHE A 31 -6.10 11.39 1.76
CA PHE A 31 -5.68 10.07 1.30
C PHE A 31 -6.59 9.48 0.23
N ALA A 32 -7.89 9.81 0.23
CA ALA A 32 -8.77 9.48 -0.88
C ALA A 32 -8.34 10.17 -2.19
N PHE A 33 -7.87 11.42 -2.14
CA PHE A 33 -7.25 12.06 -3.32
C PHE A 33 -5.92 11.41 -3.70
N VAL A 34 -5.09 11.07 -2.71
CA VAL A 34 -3.83 10.36 -2.97
C VAL A 34 -4.07 9.04 -3.71
N ALA A 35 -5.14 8.30 -3.35
CA ALA A 35 -5.52 7.07 -4.03
C ALA A 35 -5.79 7.27 -5.52
N THR A 36 -6.18 8.48 -5.95
CA THR A 36 -6.41 8.78 -7.37
C THR A 36 -5.15 9.20 -8.13
N LEU A 37 -4.02 9.39 -7.46
CA LEU A 37 -2.78 9.85 -8.11
C LEU A 37 -2.23 8.86 -9.15
N PRO A 38 -2.21 7.52 -8.90
CA PRO A 38 -1.75 6.58 -9.92
C PRO A 38 -2.56 6.70 -11.22
N ASP A 39 -3.87 6.94 -11.10
CA ASP A 39 -4.80 7.07 -12.23
C ASP A 39 -4.48 8.24 -13.19
N VAL A 40 -3.63 9.19 -12.78
CA VAL A 40 -3.19 10.28 -13.67
C VAL A 40 -2.46 9.76 -14.92
N ASP A 41 -1.78 8.61 -14.84
CA ASP A 41 -1.00 8.11 -15.98
C ASP A 41 -1.85 7.69 -17.18
N HIS A 42 -3.02 7.12 -16.95
CA HIS A 42 -3.94 6.75 -18.03
C HIS A 42 -4.78 7.95 -18.48
N PHE A 43 -5.06 8.93 -17.60
CA PHE A 43 -5.67 10.21 -18.01
C PHE A 43 -4.78 10.95 -19.03
N LEU A 44 -3.46 10.90 -18.84
CA LEU A 44 -2.49 11.53 -19.73
C LEU A 44 -2.12 10.68 -20.96
N GLY A 45 -2.73 9.50 -21.15
CA GLY A 45 -2.45 8.63 -22.28
C GLY A 45 -1.01 8.10 -22.32
N LEU A 46 -0.33 8.04 -21.17
CA LEU A 46 1.00 7.44 -21.04
C LEU A 46 0.91 5.93 -21.23
N VAL A 47 2.05 5.25 -21.37
CA VAL A 47 2.14 3.77 -21.46
C VAL A 47 1.15 3.16 -20.47
N ALA A 48 0.20 2.36 -20.98
CA ALA A 48 -0.99 1.90 -20.25
C ALA A 48 -0.64 1.48 -18.82
N ARG A 49 -0.95 2.35 -17.84
CA ARG A 49 -0.71 2.11 -16.40
C ARG A 49 0.72 1.64 -16.09
N GLY A 50 1.72 2.15 -16.79
CA GLY A 50 3.13 1.80 -16.58
C GLY A 50 3.89 2.85 -15.78
N THR A 51 3.45 4.11 -15.77
CA THR A 51 4.30 5.21 -15.24
C THR A 51 4.05 5.51 -13.76
N LEU A 52 2.79 5.50 -13.30
CA LEU A 52 2.46 5.78 -11.89
C LEU A 52 1.94 4.55 -11.15
N HIS A 53 1.49 3.51 -11.86
CA HIS A 53 1.08 2.24 -11.24
C HIS A 53 2.23 1.26 -11.00
N ASN A 54 3.47 1.56 -11.42
CA ASN A 54 4.60 0.64 -11.25
C ASN A 54 5.08 0.50 -9.80
N ILE A 55 5.85 -0.56 -9.55
CA ILE A 55 6.45 -0.91 -8.25
C ILE A 55 7.31 0.21 -7.64
N PHE A 56 7.96 1.04 -8.46
CA PHE A 56 8.80 2.12 -7.95
C PHE A 56 7.97 3.21 -7.28
N VAL A 57 6.82 3.55 -7.88
CA VAL A 57 5.92 4.59 -7.38
C VAL A 57 5.00 4.05 -6.29
N THR A 58 4.38 2.89 -6.50
CA THR A 58 3.33 2.39 -5.61
C THR A 58 3.86 1.61 -4.41
N PHE A 59 5.09 1.10 -4.47
CA PHE A 59 5.68 0.30 -3.39
C PHE A 59 7.00 0.88 -2.86
N PHE A 60 8.01 1.10 -3.69
CA PHE A 60 9.33 1.52 -3.19
C PHE A 60 9.34 2.97 -2.68
N PHE A 61 8.73 3.90 -3.40
CA PHE A 61 8.63 5.30 -2.96
C PHE A 61 7.96 5.44 -1.59
N PRO A 62 6.75 4.89 -1.34
CA PRO A 62 6.15 4.98 0.00
C PRO A 62 6.96 4.24 1.07
N LEU A 63 7.63 3.14 0.73
CA LEU A 63 8.52 2.45 1.66
C LEU A 63 9.73 3.30 2.07
N ILE A 64 10.29 4.07 1.13
CA ILE A 64 11.34 5.06 1.43
C ILE A 64 10.80 6.15 2.36
N LEU A 65 9.58 6.65 2.12
CA LEU A 65 8.96 7.65 3.01
C LEU A 65 8.74 7.11 4.43
N ILE A 66 8.37 5.83 4.58
CA ILE A 66 8.34 5.17 5.88
C ILE A 66 9.74 5.18 6.49
N ALA A 67 10.76 4.70 5.78
CA ALA A 67 12.13 4.66 6.31
C ALA A 67 12.64 6.05 6.75
N LEU A 68 12.34 7.09 5.97
CA LEU A 68 12.68 8.48 6.29
C LEU A 68 11.92 8.98 7.52
N ALA A 69 10.62 8.69 7.64
CA ALA A 69 9.84 9.05 8.82
C ALA A 69 10.46 8.45 10.09
N PHE A 70 10.81 7.16 10.09
CA PHE A 70 11.43 6.52 11.25
C PHE A 70 12.87 6.95 11.52
N LYS A 71 13.63 7.31 10.49
CA LYS A 71 15.02 7.78 10.64
C LYS A 71 15.10 9.20 11.20
N TYR A 72 14.20 10.07 10.78
CA TYR A 72 14.30 11.52 11.03
C TYR A 72 13.24 12.09 11.98
N GLU A 73 12.21 11.34 12.40
CA GLU A 73 11.29 11.84 13.42
C GLU A 73 11.93 11.86 14.81
N LYS A 74 12.39 13.05 15.20
CA LYS A 74 12.45 13.50 16.59
C LYS A 74 11.11 14.07 17.09
N TYR A 75 10.12 14.25 16.21
CA TYR A 75 9.03 15.24 16.39
C TYR A 75 7.61 14.68 16.52
N GLY A 76 7.42 13.36 16.62
CA GLY A 76 6.10 12.79 16.90
C GLY A 76 5.86 11.43 16.26
N VAL A 77 4.61 10.98 16.35
CA VAL A 77 4.09 9.74 15.73
C VAL A 77 3.32 10.06 14.44
N PHE A 78 3.04 11.34 14.20
CA PHE A 78 2.21 11.80 13.09
C PHE A 78 2.81 11.44 11.73
N TRP A 79 4.09 11.73 11.47
CA TRP A 79 4.65 11.45 10.13
C TRP A 79 4.82 9.96 9.88
N LYS A 80 5.19 9.17 10.89
CA LYS A 80 5.15 7.70 10.83
C LYS A 80 3.76 7.19 10.42
N GLN A 81 2.71 7.64 11.09
CA GLN A 81 1.32 7.29 10.77
C GLN A 81 0.94 7.67 9.33
N MET A 82 1.27 8.89 8.89
CA MET A 82 0.99 9.37 7.53
C MET A 82 1.73 8.57 6.47
N SER A 83 3.01 8.28 6.67
CA SER A 83 3.79 7.50 5.71
C SER A 83 3.29 6.06 5.60
N ILE A 84 2.83 5.45 6.70
CA ILE A 84 2.22 4.12 6.66
C ILE A 84 0.88 4.14 5.93
N LEU A 85 0.00 5.12 6.21
CA LEU A 85 -1.26 5.26 5.47
C LEU A 85 -1.01 5.47 3.97
N PHE A 86 -0.03 6.31 3.63
CA PHE A 86 0.37 6.56 2.25
C PHE A 86 0.79 5.27 1.55
N PHE A 87 1.57 4.43 2.24
CA PHE A 87 1.94 3.11 1.75
C PHE A 87 0.74 2.19 1.54
N LEU A 88 -0.14 2.06 2.54
CA LEU A 88 -1.32 1.19 2.44
C LEU A 88 -2.21 1.59 1.25
N VAL A 89 -2.46 2.89 1.09
CA VAL A 89 -3.26 3.44 -0.01
C VAL A 89 -2.60 3.16 -1.35
N LEU A 90 -1.33 3.56 -1.55
CA LEU A 90 -0.66 3.40 -2.84
C LEU A 90 -0.41 1.95 -3.23
N VAL A 91 -0.18 1.05 -2.28
CA VAL A 91 0.01 -0.39 -2.57
C VAL A 91 -1.32 -1.06 -2.88
N SER A 92 -2.39 -0.69 -2.16
CA SER A 92 -3.72 -1.29 -2.40
C SER A 92 -4.25 -0.99 -3.81
N HIS A 93 -3.90 0.16 -4.39
CA HIS A 93 -4.36 0.62 -5.70
C HIS A 93 -3.98 -0.31 -6.87
N PRO A 94 -2.69 -0.50 -7.21
CA PRO A 94 -2.31 -1.40 -8.31
C PRO A 94 -2.71 -2.85 -8.02
N ILE A 95 -2.78 -3.25 -6.74
CA ILE A 95 -3.23 -4.59 -6.37
C ILE A 95 -4.69 -4.78 -6.76
N LEU A 96 -5.57 -3.83 -6.46
CA LEU A 96 -6.96 -3.88 -6.90
C LEU A 96 -7.03 -3.96 -8.42
N ASP A 97 -6.24 -3.12 -9.11
CA ASP A 97 -6.23 -3.09 -10.56
C ASP A 97 -5.81 -4.43 -11.19
N PHE A 98 -4.89 -5.20 -10.57
CA PHE A 98 -4.53 -6.54 -11.05
C PHE A 98 -5.73 -7.48 -11.18
N PHE A 99 -6.77 -7.30 -10.36
CA PHE A 99 -7.98 -8.14 -10.37
C PHE A 99 -9.10 -7.59 -11.25
N THR A 100 -8.89 -6.43 -11.88
CA THR A 100 -9.83 -5.80 -12.79
C THR A 100 -9.31 -5.92 -14.22
N SER A 101 -10.19 -5.70 -15.21
CA SER A 101 -9.88 -5.80 -16.65
C SER A 101 -8.81 -4.83 -17.16
N TYR A 102 -8.13 -4.12 -16.26
CA TYR A 102 -7.13 -3.11 -16.55
C TYR A 102 -5.76 -3.65 -16.13
N SER A 103 -5.14 -4.39 -17.04
CA SER A 103 -3.87 -5.02 -16.80
C SER A 103 -2.75 -3.97 -16.57
N VAL A 104 -1.99 -4.11 -15.49
CA VAL A 104 -0.99 -3.10 -15.04
C VAL A 104 0.41 -3.54 -15.46
N VAL A 105 1.20 -2.62 -16.00
CA VAL A 105 2.62 -2.87 -16.31
C VAL A 105 3.47 -2.58 -15.06
N TYR A 106 3.33 -3.45 -14.05
CA TYR A 106 3.84 -3.18 -12.69
C TYR A 106 5.37 -3.06 -12.62
N PHE A 107 6.09 -3.72 -13.52
CA PHE A 107 7.55 -3.73 -13.54
C PHE A 107 8.17 -2.74 -14.54
N TYR A 108 7.39 -1.81 -15.10
CA TYR A 108 7.92 -0.75 -15.96
C TYR A 108 8.95 0.12 -15.19
N PRO A 109 10.06 0.56 -15.82
CA PRO A 109 10.48 0.37 -17.21
C PRO A 109 11.29 -0.90 -17.48
N VAL A 110 11.45 -1.78 -16.48
CA VAL A 110 12.27 -3.00 -16.60
C VAL A 110 11.59 -4.05 -17.48
N SER A 111 10.26 -4.14 -17.41
CA SER A 111 9.46 -5.06 -18.23
C SER A 111 8.15 -4.42 -18.65
N MET A 112 7.70 -4.77 -19.86
CA MET A 112 6.38 -4.42 -20.39
C MET A 112 5.33 -5.52 -20.11
N GLN A 113 5.68 -6.54 -19.33
CA GLN A 113 4.75 -7.60 -18.97
C GLN A 113 3.62 -7.06 -18.09
N HIS A 114 2.40 -7.38 -18.49
CA HIS A 114 1.20 -7.08 -17.75
C HIS A 114 1.02 -8.07 -16.58
N VAL A 115 0.63 -7.53 -15.43
CA VAL A 115 0.13 -8.31 -14.30
C VAL A 115 -1.39 -8.30 -14.37
N ASP A 116 -1.98 -9.49 -14.47
CA ASP A 116 -3.41 -9.71 -14.64
C ASP A 116 -3.85 -10.97 -13.88
N LEU A 117 -4.79 -10.77 -12.95
CA LEU A 117 -5.38 -11.77 -12.06
C LEU A 117 -6.89 -11.90 -12.30
N THR A 118 -7.38 -11.57 -13.50
CA THR A 118 -8.82 -11.59 -13.84
C THR A 118 -9.39 -12.97 -14.17
N ASN A 119 -8.55 -13.99 -14.31
CA ASN A 119 -8.94 -15.28 -14.88
C ASN A 119 -9.63 -16.27 -13.92
N PHE A 120 -10.45 -15.80 -12.99
CA PHE A 120 -11.27 -16.68 -12.15
C PHE A 120 -12.65 -16.09 -11.85
N ASP A 121 -13.68 -16.87 -12.17
CA ASP A 121 -15.06 -16.62 -11.78
C ASP A 121 -15.67 -17.93 -11.27
N ILE A 122 -16.26 -17.88 -10.07
CA ILE A 122 -17.08 -18.96 -9.53
C ILE A 122 -18.53 -18.63 -9.84
N GLN A 123 -19.17 -19.48 -10.65
CA GLN A 123 -20.53 -19.27 -11.12
C GLN A 123 -21.45 -20.36 -10.57
N LEU A 124 -22.64 -19.95 -10.11
CA LEU A 124 -23.73 -20.84 -9.74
C LEU A 124 -24.61 -21.04 -10.99
N ASN A 125 -24.87 -22.28 -11.38
CA ASN A 125 -25.91 -22.55 -12.37
C ASN A 125 -27.18 -22.98 -11.63
N VAL A 126 -28.25 -22.19 -11.77
CA VAL A 126 -29.57 -22.50 -11.22
C VAL A 126 -30.57 -22.41 -12.34
N GLU A 127 -31.23 -23.53 -12.63
CA GLU A 127 -32.30 -23.64 -13.64
C GLU A 127 -31.86 -23.18 -15.06
N GLY A 128 -30.57 -23.32 -15.39
CA GLY A 128 -30.02 -22.92 -16.69
C GLY A 128 -29.54 -21.48 -16.75
N GLU A 129 -29.79 -20.68 -15.71
CA GLU A 129 -29.24 -19.33 -15.54
C GLU A 129 -27.93 -19.37 -14.75
N THR A 130 -26.95 -18.61 -15.22
CA THR A 130 -25.60 -18.58 -14.64
C THR A 130 -25.41 -17.30 -13.85
N TYR A 131 -25.27 -17.42 -12.54
CA TYR A 131 -25.08 -16.31 -11.62
C TYR A 131 -23.63 -16.25 -11.13
N PRO A 132 -22.93 -15.11 -11.27
CA PRO A 132 -21.60 -14.95 -10.70
C PRO A 132 -21.71 -14.89 -9.17
N ILE A 133 -21.12 -15.87 -8.47
CA ILE A 133 -21.03 -15.89 -7.00
C ILE A 133 -19.80 -15.10 -6.54
N VAL A 134 -18.67 -15.35 -7.18
CA VAL A 134 -17.39 -14.70 -6.89
C VAL A 134 -16.74 -14.37 -8.22
N SER A 135 -16.42 -13.10 -8.43
CA SER A 135 -15.63 -12.65 -9.56
C SER A 135 -14.24 -12.21 -9.15
N SER A 136 -13.30 -12.17 -10.09
CA SER A 136 -11.96 -11.61 -9.86
C SER A 136 -12.05 -10.21 -9.24
N ALA A 137 -12.94 -9.36 -9.76
CA ALA A 137 -13.17 -8.01 -9.26
C ALA A 137 -13.63 -8.01 -7.79
N SER A 138 -14.54 -8.91 -7.41
CA SER A 138 -14.99 -9.03 -6.01
C SER A 138 -13.85 -9.46 -5.07
N ALA A 139 -12.97 -10.36 -5.52
CA ALA A 139 -11.79 -10.76 -4.79
C ALA A 139 -10.77 -9.61 -4.67
N GLY A 140 -10.59 -8.83 -5.74
CA GLY A 140 -9.77 -7.62 -5.72
C GLY A 140 -10.24 -6.62 -4.66
N VAL A 141 -11.55 -6.37 -4.60
CA VAL A 141 -12.15 -5.49 -3.57
C VAL A 141 -11.92 -6.03 -2.15
N LEU A 142 -12.00 -7.35 -1.95
CA LEU A 142 -11.72 -7.97 -0.65
C LEU A 142 -10.24 -7.79 -0.24
N VAL A 143 -9.30 -8.05 -1.16
CA VAL A 143 -7.86 -7.86 -0.90
C VAL A 143 -7.56 -6.38 -0.62
N TYR A 144 -8.13 -5.48 -1.41
CA TYR A 144 -8.03 -4.03 -1.22
C TYR A 144 -8.52 -3.60 0.16
N ALA A 145 -9.72 -4.05 0.56
CA ALA A 145 -10.28 -3.76 1.87
C ALA A 145 -9.43 -4.35 3.00
N PHE A 146 -8.86 -5.54 2.82
CA PHE A 146 -7.97 -6.17 3.80
C PHE A 146 -6.67 -5.38 4.00
N ILE A 147 -6.06 -4.88 2.91
CA ILE A 147 -4.87 -4.02 3.01
C ILE A 147 -5.21 -2.72 3.74
N LEU A 148 -6.32 -2.07 3.37
CA LEU A 148 -6.75 -0.84 4.03
C LEU A 148 -7.20 -1.04 5.47
N ALA A 149 -7.62 -2.26 5.86
CA ALA A 149 -7.87 -2.60 7.26
C ALA A 149 -6.58 -2.48 8.12
N GLY A 150 -5.39 -2.49 7.52
CA GLY A 150 -4.15 -2.11 8.20
C GLY A 150 -4.23 -0.72 8.86
N ALA A 151 -5.06 0.19 8.34
CA ALA A 151 -5.28 1.51 8.93
C ALA A 151 -5.97 1.47 10.32
N PHE A 152 -6.68 0.39 10.68
CA PHE A 152 -7.20 0.19 12.04
C PHE A 152 -6.07 0.06 13.06
N PHE A 153 -4.95 -0.52 12.64
CA PHE A 153 -3.83 -0.88 13.50
C PHE A 153 -2.68 0.12 13.36
N LEU A 154 -2.96 1.36 12.98
CA LEU A 154 -1.93 2.33 12.60
C LEU A 154 -0.98 2.64 13.77
N GLU A 155 -1.52 2.74 14.99
CA GLU A 155 -0.72 2.99 16.20
C GLU A 155 0.16 1.78 16.54
N GLU A 156 -0.42 0.58 16.48
CA GLU A 156 0.27 -0.68 16.72
C GLU A 156 1.36 -0.94 15.68
N LEU A 157 1.10 -0.64 14.40
CA LEU A 157 2.08 -0.75 13.32
C LEU A 157 3.28 0.16 13.57
N VAL A 158 3.02 1.40 14.01
CA VAL A 158 4.11 2.32 14.40
C VAL A 158 4.89 1.76 15.59
N GLU A 159 4.21 1.26 16.61
CA GLU A 159 4.86 0.72 17.80
C GLU A 159 5.71 -0.52 17.48
N ILE A 160 5.18 -1.46 16.70
CA ILE A 160 5.88 -2.68 16.24
C ILE A 160 7.14 -2.28 15.47
N GLN A 161 7.04 -1.32 14.56
CA GLN A 161 8.18 -0.88 13.76
C GLN A 161 9.23 -0.16 14.63
N ASP A 162 8.82 0.68 15.59
CA ASP A 162 9.74 1.35 16.53
C ASP A 162 10.45 0.34 17.46
N ARG A 163 9.76 -0.71 17.91
CA ARG A 163 10.37 -1.81 18.68
C ARG A 163 11.39 -2.58 17.82
N THR A 164 11.01 -2.93 16.59
CA THR A 164 11.87 -3.67 15.65
C THR A 164 13.12 -2.88 15.28
N HIS A 165 12.97 -1.59 14.94
CA HIS A 165 14.09 -0.73 14.58
C HIS A 165 15.06 -0.53 15.76
N ARG A 166 14.55 -0.37 16.98
CA ARG A 166 15.40 -0.31 18.20
C ARG A 166 16.15 -1.62 18.42
N GLY A 167 15.47 -2.76 18.29
CA GLY A 167 16.09 -4.08 18.39
C GLY A 167 17.21 -4.30 17.37
N PHE A 168 16.97 -3.92 16.11
CA PHE A 168 17.96 -4.01 15.04
C PHE A 168 19.17 -3.10 15.29
N ARG A 169 18.95 -1.84 15.68
CA ARG A 169 20.05 -0.92 16.04
C ARG A 169 20.87 -1.43 17.21
N TYR A 170 20.21 -2.00 18.22
CA TYR A 170 20.89 -2.61 19.36
C TYR A 170 21.75 -3.81 18.92
N ALA A 171 21.20 -4.70 18.09
CA ALA A 171 21.93 -5.85 17.55
C ALA A 171 23.15 -5.42 16.72
N LEU A 172 23.01 -4.43 15.84
CA LEU A 172 24.12 -3.87 15.07
C LEU A 172 25.18 -3.19 15.96
N GLY A 173 24.76 -2.46 17.00
CA GLY A 173 25.67 -1.86 17.96
C GLY A 173 26.52 -2.92 18.67
N ARG A 174 25.87 -3.99 19.17
CA ARG A 174 26.55 -5.11 19.83
C ARG A 174 27.49 -5.85 18.90
N LEU A 175 27.08 -6.08 17.65
CA LEU A 175 27.94 -6.69 16.64
C LEU A 175 29.17 -5.80 16.35
N GLY A 176 28.98 -4.49 16.23
CA GLY A 176 30.08 -3.53 16.07
C GLY A 176 31.06 -3.52 17.25
N GLU A 177 30.55 -3.64 18.48
CA GLU A 177 31.38 -3.77 19.68
C GLU A 177 32.16 -5.09 19.70
N GLN A 178 31.53 -6.22 19.34
CA GLN A 178 32.19 -7.52 19.23
C GLN A 178 33.28 -7.54 18.16
N VAL A 179 33.01 -6.97 16.97
CA VAL A 179 34.03 -6.85 15.92
C VAL A 179 35.20 -5.98 16.40
N ARG A 180 34.92 -4.88 17.12
CA ARG A 180 35.99 -4.05 17.69
C ARG A 180 36.79 -4.76 18.77
N SER A 181 36.19 -5.63 19.59
CA SER A 181 36.94 -6.42 20.56
C SER A 181 37.85 -7.44 19.88
N TRP A 182 37.38 -8.12 18.83
CA TRP A 182 38.21 -9.07 18.06
C TRP A 182 39.40 -8.39 17.38
N LEU A 183 39.22 -7.16 16.88
CA LEU A 183 40.31 -6.39 16.28
C LEU A 183 41.30 -5.80 17.30
N ARG A 184 41.00 -5.88 18.61
CA ARG A 184 41.88 -5.40 19.70
C ARG A 184 42.61 -6.52 20.43
N GLU A 185 42.24 -7.77 20.19
CA GLU A 185 42.99 -8.93 20.67
C GLU A 185 44.12 -9.23 19.68
N PRO A 186 45.40 -9.19 20.10
CA PRO A 186 46.55 -9.47 19.24
C PRO A 186 46.69 -10.96 18.88
#